data_AF-A0AAV2Z6Z0-F1
#
_entry.id   AF-A0AAV2Z6Z0-F1
#
_cell.length_a   1.000
_cell.length_b   1.000
_cell.length_c   1.000
_cell.angle_alpha   90.00
_cell.angle_beta   90.00
_cell.angle_gamma   90.00
#
_symmetry.space_group_name_H-M   'P 1'
#
loop_
_entity.id
_entity.type
_entity.pdbx_description
1 polymer ?
#
loop_
_entity_poly.entity_id
_entity_poly.type
_entity_poly.pdbx_seq_one_letter_code
_entity_poly.pdbx_strand_id
1 'polypeptide(L)' 'MQRTPIERPITPPVRFTLRGLSNEECRAQFRFVRADIQSMIHLLRLPAIIITRGRTRAHVEEAMCVPLERLAFPCQH' A
#
# COMPACT_ATOMS: atom_id res chain seq x y z
N MET A 1 -12.54 0.34 38.75
CA MET A 1 -11.51 0.78 37.78
C MET A 1 -12.22 1.43 36.60
N GLN A 2 -12.12 2.75 36.42
CA GLN A 2 -12.73 3.45 35.28
C GLN A 2 -11.77 3.35 34.09
N ARG A 3 -12.25 2.86 32.93
CA ARG A 3 -11.49 2.87 31.68
C ARG A 3 -11.58 4.29 31.11
N THR A 4 -10.47 5.01 31.10
CA THR A 4 -10.35 6.26 30.32
C THR A 4 -10.61 5.92 28.84
N PRO A 5 -11.46 6.69 28.13
CA PRO A 5 -11.62 6.51 26.71
C PRO A 5 -10.28 6.77 26.02
N ILE A 6 -9.76 5.79 25.28
CA ILE A 6 -8.61 6.00 24.42
C ILE A 6 -9.09 6.86 23.26
N GLU A 7 -8.74 8.15 23.27
CA GLU A 7 -8.96 9.03 22.13
C GLU A 7 -8.18 8.47 20.93
N ARG A 8 -8.89 8.05 19.88
CA ARG A 8 -8.23 7.55 18.67
C ARG A 8 -7.60 8.73 17.94
N PRO A 9 -6.31 8.66 17.57
CA PRO A 9 -5.70 9.73 16.81
C PRO A 9 -6.48 9.94 15.49
N ILE A 10 -6.73 11.20 15.16
CA ILE A 10 -7.37 11.58 13.91
C ILE A 10 -6.46 11.11 12.77
N THR A 11 -6.95 10.16 11.97
CA THR A 11 -6.22 9.76 10.77
C THR A 11 -6.34 10.90 9.77
N PRO A 12 -5.22 11.49 9.31
CA PRO A 12 -5.28 12.53 8.30
C PRO A 12 -6.00 12.00 7.06
N PRO A 13 -6.76 12.84 6.32
CA PRO A 13 -7.54 12.41 5.16
C PRO A 13 -6.66 12.02 3.95
N VAL A 14 -5.34 11.98 4.13
CA VAL A 14 -4.38 11.58 3.11
C VAL A 14 -4.53 10.08 2.88
N ARG A 15 -5.02 9.74 1.69
CA ARG A 15 -5.09 8.36 1.21
C ARG A 15 -3.90 8.10 0.30
N PHE A 16 -3.25 6.96 0.49
CA PHE A 16 -2.25 6.49 -0.46
C PHE A 16 -2.86 6.36 -1.86
N THR A 17 -2.15 6.85 -2.88
CA THR A 17 -2.52 6.62 -4.28
C THR A 17 -1.28 6.33 -5.10
N LEU A 18 -1.27 5.17 -5.77
CA LEU A 18 -0.19 4.79 -6.69
C LEU A 18 -0.06 5.79 -7.85
N ARG A 19 -1.16 6.47 -8.22
CA ARG A 19 -1.15 7.52 -9.25
C ARG A 19 -0.42 8.79 -8.82
N GLY A 20 -0.30 9.04 -7.52
CA GLY A 20 0.42 10.18 -6.97
C GLY A 20 1.94 10.06 -7.02
N LEU A 21 2.48 8.85 -7.23
CA LEU A 21 3.93 8.58 -7.24
C LEU A 21 4.49 8.60 -8.66
N SER A 22 5.57 9.34 -8.88
CA SER A 22 6.38 9.28 -10.11
C SER A 22 6.99 7.88 -10.33
N ASN A 23 7.46 7.63 -11.56
CA ASN A 23 8.15 6.38 -11.86
C ASN A 23 9.46 6.22 -11.08
N GLU A 24 10.14 7.32 -10.76
CA GLU A 24 11.37 7.30 -9.95
C GLU A 24 11.07 6.88 -8.52
N GLU A 25 10.04 7.47 -7.89
CA GLU A 25 9.57 7.08 -6.56
C GLU A 25 9.11 5.62 -6.53
N CYS A 26 8.38 5.17 -7.56
CA CYS A 26 7.96 3.77 -7.66
C CYS A 26 9.16 2.82 -7.76
N ARG A 27 10.18 3.16 -8.56
CA ARG A 27 11.41 2.35 -8.66
C ARG A 27 12.16 2.31 -7.35
N ALA A 28 12.29 3.44 -6.66
CA ALA A 28 12.98 3.54 -5.39
C ALA A 28 12.29 2.71 -4.29
N GLN A 29 10.95 2.77 -4.21
CA GLN A 29 10.19 2.09 -3.15
C GLN A 29 9.86 0.63 -3.47
N PHE A 30 9.58 0.31 -4.74
CA PHE A 30 9.00 -0.98 -5.14
C PHE A 30 9.85 -1.75 -6.15
N ARG A 31 10.93 -1.17 -6.70
CA ARG A 31 11.75 -1.70 -7.82
C ARG A 31 11.04 -1.83 -9.17
N PHE A 32 9.80 -1.35 -9.26
CA PHE A 32 8.95 -1.41 -10.44
C PHE A 32 8.44 -0.01 -10.81
N VAL A 33 8.15 0.23 -12.09
CA VAL A 33 7.40 1.45 -12.45
C VAL A 33 5.92 1.25 -12.23
N ARG A 34 5.15 2.34 -12.26
CA ARG A 34 3.71 2.32 -12.02
C ARG A 34 2.97 1.32 -12.92
N ALA A 35 3.33 1.28 -14.20
CA ALA A 35 2.71 0.41 -15.19
C ALA A 35 2.94 -1.09 -14.91
N ASP A 36 4.12 -1.45 -14.38
CA ASP A 36 4.43 -2.83 -14.03
C ASP A 36 3.57 -3.30 -12.86
N ILE A 37 3.40 -2.45 -11.84
CA ILE A 37 2.57 -2.73 -10.66
C ILE A 37 1.11 -2.93 -11.08
N GLN A 38 0.59 -2.05 -11.95
CA GLN A 38 -0.77 -2.18 -12.49
C GLN A 38 -0.95 -3.45 -13.32
N SER A 39 0.05 -3.79 -14.14
CA SER A 39 0.05 -5.03 -14.93
C SER A 39 0.06 -6.26 -14.03
N MET A 40 0.82 -6.24 -12.95
CA MET A 40 0.88 -7.35 -12.00
C MET A 40 -0.45 -7.54 -11.26
N ILE A 41 -1.11 -6.46 -10.84
CA ILE A 41 -2.47 -6.51 -10.27
C ILE A 41 -3.45 -7.19 -11.25
N HIS A 42 -3.39 -6.80 -12.53
CA HIS A 42 -4.24 -7.37 -13.57
C HIS A 42 -3.95 -8.85 -13.81
N LEU A 43 -2.68 -9.22 -13.99
CA LEU A 43 -2.25 -10.59 -14.27
C LEU A 43 -2.55 -11.55 -13.11
N LEU A 44 -2.40 -11.08 -11.87
CA LEU A 44 -2.75 -11.85 -10.67
C LEU A 44 -4.25 -11.88 -10.39
N ARG A 45 -5.06 -11.14 -11.17
CA ARG A 45 -6.52 -11.06 -11.06
C ARG A 45 -6.97 -10.67 -9.64
N LEU A 46 -6.24 -9.75 -9.01
CA LEU A 46 -6.56 -9.32 -7.66
C LEU A 46 -7.88 -8.54 -7.65
N PRO A 47 -8.74 -8.74 -6.64
CA PRO A 47 -9.98 -7.97 -6.52
C PRO A 47 -9.66 -6.51 -6.16
N ALA A 48 -10.52 -5.57 -6.58
CA ALA A 48 -10.33 -4.14 -6.35
C ALA A 48 -10.16 -3.75 -4.87
N ILE A 49 -10.69 -4.57 -3.95
CA ILE A 49 -10.57 -4.40 -2.51
C ILE A 49 -9.97 -5.67 -1.91
N ILE A 50 -8.88 -5.51 -1.17
CA ILE A 50 -8.24 -6.57 -0.40
C ILE A 50 -8.67 -6.40 1.06
N ILE A 51 -9.12 -7.50 1.67
CA ILE A 51 -9.45 -7.56 3.09
C ILE A 51 -8.38 -8.40 3.79
N THR A 52 -7.60 -7.79 4.67
CA THR A 52 -6.56 -8.50 5.41
C THR A 52 -7.15 -9.34 6.54
N ARG A 53 -6.34 -10.24 7.12
CA ARG A 53 -6.74 -11.00 8.32
C ARG A 53 -7.13 -10.10 9.49
N GLY A 54 -6.51 -8.92 9.58
CA GLY A 54 -6.86 -7.88 10.57
C GLY A 54 -8.14 -7.10 10.25
N ARG A 55 -8.90 -7.52 9.22
CA ARG A 55 -10.11 -6.87 8.71
C ARG A 55 -9.90 -5.45 8.17
N THR A 56 -8.65 -5.08 7.90
CA THR A 56 -8.32 -3.84 7.19
C THR A 56 -8.74 -3.99 5.74
N ARG A 57 -9.48 -3.01 5.23
CA ARG A 57 -9.87 -2.92 3.83
C ARG A 57 -8.92 -1.94 3.14
N ALA A 58 -8.28 -2.37 2.08
CA ALA A 58 -7.39 -1.54 1.27
C ALA A 58 -7.77 -1.64 -0.21
N HIS A 59 -7.53 -0.56 -0.96
CA HIS A 59 -7.61 -0.62 -2.42
C HIS A 59 -6.47 -1.54 -2.93
N VAL A 60 -6.72 -2.25 -4.03
CA VAL A 60 -5.77 -3.24 -4.56
C VAL A 60 -4.38 -2.68 -4.84
N GLU A 61 -4.28 -1.43 -5.29
CA GLU A 61 -3.00 -0.76 -5.53
C GLU A 61 -2.19 -0.58 -4.24
N GLU A 62 -2.83 -0.11 -3.15
CA GLU A 62 -2.20 0.05 -1.84
C GLU A 62 -1.78 -1.30 -1.25
N ALA A 63 -2.68 -2.29 -1.34
CA ALA A 63 -2.42 -3.63 -0.85
C ALA A 63 -1.25 -4.31 -1.59
N MET A 64 -1.06 -4.02 -2.87
CA MET A 64 0.06 -4.55 -3.66
C MET A 64 1.39 -3.86 -3.33
N CYS A 65 1.39 -2.57 -3.01
CA CYS A 65 2.61 -1.84 -2.67
C CYS A 65 3.27 -2.34 -1.37
N VAL A 66 2.50 -2.79 -0.37
CA VAL A 66 3.03 -3.30 0.92
C VAL A 66 3.99 -4.48 0.76
N PRO A 67 3.64 -5.58 0.07
CA PRO A 67 4.60 -6.67 -0.14
C PRO A 67 5.75 -6.28 -1.06
N LEU A 68 5.53 -5.41 -2.06
CA LEU A 68 6.60 -4.97 -2.96
C LEU A 68 7.68 -4.17 -2.22
N GLU A 69 7.27 -3.27 -1.33
CA GLU A 69 8.19 -2.51 -0.46
C GLU A 69 9.05 -3.46 0.40
N ARG A 70 8.43 -4.49 0.98
CA ARG A 70 9.15 -5.49 1.78
C ARG A 70 10.14 -6.33 0.96
N LEU A 71 9.78 -6.65 -0.27
CA LEU A 71 10.63 -7.41 -1.20
C LEU A 71 11.74 -6.55 -1.83
N ALA A 72 11.63 -5.22 -1.77
CA ALA A 72 12.67 -4.31 -2.22
C ALA A 72 13.89 -4.28 -1.27
N PHE A 73 13.76 -4.82 -0.05
CA PHE A 73 14.81 -4.81 0.97
C PHE A 73 15.98 -5.77 0.66
N PRO A 74 17.25 -5.41 1.01
CA PRO A 74 17.67 -4.09 1.45
C PRO A 74 17.68 -3.10 0.28
N CYS A 75 17.05 -1.95 0.47
CA CYS A 75 17.19 -0.85 -0.48
C CYS A 75 18.58 -0.25 -0.24
N GLN A 76 19.49 -0.39 -1.21
CA GLN A 76 20.73 0.37 -1.20
C GLN A 76 20.37 1.80 -1.62
N HIS A 77 20.35 2.72 -0.66
CA HIS A 77 20.40 4.15 -0.91
C HIS A 77 21.84 4.60 -1.06
#